data_AF-A0A356KZD9-F1
#
_entry.id   AF-A0A356KZD9-F1
#
_cell.length_a   1.000
_cell.length_b   1.000
_cell.length_c   1.000
_cell.angle_alpha   90.00
_cell.angle_beta   90.00
_cell.angle_gamma   90.00
#
_symmetry.space_group_name_H-M   'P 1'
#
loop_
_entity.id
_entity.type
_entity.pdbx_description
1 polymer ?
#
loop_
_entity_poly.entity_id
_entity_poly.type
_entity_poly.pdbx_seq_one_letter_code
_entity_poly.pdbx_strand_id
1 'polypeptide(L)'
;MTTLIKDLINIPEKVHKGDFVLRLTEGITDDHAKATLDNYVVTPQLVECFDEALHLVKGAVDQNSSKSTYLHGSFGCGKSHFMAVLHLLLRGHPAAR
;
A
#
# COMPACT_ATOMS: atom_id res chain seq x y z
N MET A 1 -19.85 20.00 23.69
CA MET A 1 -18.49 20.53 23.44
C MET A 1 -18.20 20.31 21.96
N THR A 2 -17.71 21.32 21.25
CA THR A 2 -17.34 21.22 19.84
C THR A 2 -15.92 20.67 19.73
N THR A 3 -15.77 19.48 19.16
CA THR A 3 -14.48 18.90 18.80
C THR A 3 -13.86 19.69 17.65
N LEU A 4 -12.60 20.12 17.78
CA LEU A 4 -11.90 20.83 16.72
C LEU A 4 -11.08 19.84 15.88
N ILE A 5 -10.87 20.13 14.59
CA ILE A 5 -10.09 19.27 13.69
C ILE A 5 -8.67 19.04 14.23
N LYS A 6 -8.04 20.07 14.82
CA LYS A 6 -6.70 19.97 15.42
C LYS A 6 -6.62 18.95 16.57
N ASP A 7 -7.75 18.62 17.19
CA ASP A 7 -7.83 17.64 18.27
C ASP A 7 -7.94 16.20 17.72
N LEU A 8 -8.15 16.05 16.40
CA LEU A 8 -8.36 14.77 15.71
C LEU A 8 -7.16 14.34 14.86
N ILE A 9 -6.23 15.24 14.54
CA ILE A 9 -5.07 14.95 13.69
C ILE A 9 -3.78 15.35 14.39
N ASN A 10 -2.77 14.47 14.32
CA ASN A 10 -1.42 14.82 14.75
C ASN A 10 -0.75 15.67 13.66
N ILE A 11 -0.35 16.89 13.98
CA ILE A 11 0.35 17.79 13.05
C ILE A 11 1.83 17.83 13.45
N PRO A 12 2.75 17.28 12.62
CA PRO A 12 4.18 17.31 12.92
C PRO A 12 4.73 18.75 12.85
N GLU A 13 5.66 19.09 13.73
CA GLU A 13 6.30 20.43 13.76
C GLU A 13 7.15 20.73 12.52
N LYS A 14 7.67 19.67 11.86
CA LYS A 14 8.50 19.76 10.66
C LYS A 14 8.19 18.59 9.73
N VAL A 15 8.19 18.88 8.42
CA VAL A 15 8.06 17.89 7.35
C VAL A 15 9.07 18.17 6.25
N HIS A 16 9.70 17.12 5.73
CA HIS A 16 10.61 17.15 4.60
C HIS A 16 9.94 16.52 3.37
N LYS A 17 10.40 16.89 2.17
CA LYS A 17 9.85 16.36 0.91
C LYS A 17 9.90 14.82 0.84
N GLY A 18 10.91 14.22 1.46
CA GLY A 18 11.07 12.76 1.49
C GLY A 18 9.99 12.05 2.32
N ASP A 19 9.42 12.73 3.31
CA ASP A 19 8.46 12.12 4.26
C ASP A 19 7.13 11.77 3.60
N PHE A 20 6.83 12.40 2.46
CA PHE A 20 5.63 12.11 1.65
C PHE A 20 5.85 11.00 0.61
N VAL A 21 7.08 10.49 0.48
CA VAL A 21 7.44 9.49 -0.53
C VAL A 21 7.75 8.17 0.14
N LEU A 22 6.81 7.23 0.05
CA LEU A 22 7.08 5.85 0.46
C LEU A 22 8.09 5.21 -0.50
N ARG A 23 9.20 4.73 0.05
CA ARG A 23 10.18 3.89 -0.67
C ARG A 23 9.76 2.43 -0.54
N LEU A 24 9.45 1.79 -1.68
CA LEU A 24 8.99 0.39 -1.73
C LEU A 24 9.92 -0.57 -0.97
N THR A 25 11.23 -0.41 -1.12
CA THR A 25 12.24 -1.28 -0.48
C THR A 25 12.25 -1.17 1.04
N GLU A 26 11.85 -0.02 1.59
CA GLU A 26 11.79 0.21 3.03
C GLU A 26 10.45 -0.27 3.59
N GLY A 27 9.35 0.02 2.90
CA GLY A 27 7.99 -0.29 3.36
C GLY A 27 7.62 -1.78 3.43
N ILE A 28 8.47 -2.67 2.89
CA ILE A 28 8.27 -4.14 2.94
C ILE A 28 9.09 -4.83 4.03
N THR A 29 9.94 -4.11 4.75
CA THR A 29 10.71 -4.67 5.88
C THR A 29 9.79 -4.90 7.07
N ASP A 30 10.07 -5.92 7.89
CA ASP A 30 9.20 -6.27 9.03
C ASP A 30 9.03 -5.09 10.01
N ASP A 31 10.09 -4.30 10.21
CA ASP A 31 10.09 -3.12 11.08
C ASP A 31 9.20 -1.98 10.56
N HIS A 32 9.00 -1.89 9.24
CA HIS A 32 8.22 -0.83 8.58
C HIS A 32 6.89 -1.30 7.99
N ALA A 33 6.64 -2.61 7.93
CA ALA A 33 5.43 -3.18 7.34
C ALA A 33 4.18 -2.68 8.08
N LYS A 34 4.21 -2.66 9.42
CA LYS A 34 3.11 -2.16 10.23
C LYS A 34 2.81 -0.68 9.93
N ALA A 35 3.83 0.16 9.96
CA ALA A 35 3.67 1.59 9.67
C ALA A 35 3.18 1.83 8.22
N THR A 36 3.63 1.01 7.27
CA THR A 36 3.17 1.07 5.88
C THR A 36 1.68 0.76 5.77
N LEU A 37 1.19 -0.24 6.50
CA LEU A 37 -0.22 -0.64 6.51
C LEU A 37 -1.10 0.35 7.28
N ASP A 38 -0.65 0.83 8.45
CA ASP A 38 -1.38 1.79 9.27
C ASP A 38 -1.67 3.11 8.52
N ASN A 39 -0.77 3.49 7.61
CA ASN A 39 -0.91 4.69 6.78
C ASN A 39 -1.60 4.45 5.43
N TYR A 40 -2.07 3.23 5.15
CA TYR A 40 -2.68 2.90 3.87
C TYR A 40 -4.20 2.81 3.95
N VAL A 41 -4.87 3.80 3.37
CA VAL A 41 -6.34 3.83 3.32
C VAL A 41 -6.83 3.03 2.13
N VAL A 42 -7.46 1.89 2.39
CA VAL A 42 -8.05 1.03 1.37
C VAL A 42 -9.43 1.55 1.00
N THR A 43 -9.55 2.10 -0.21
CA THR A 43 -10.84 2.53 -0.79
C THR A 43 -11.53 1.36 -1.51
N PRO A 44 -12.85 1.43 -1.79
CA PRO A 44 -13.53 0.39 -2.55
C PRO A 44 -12.88 0.09 -3.91
N GLN A 45 -12.42 1.13 -4.62
CA GLN A 45 -11.68 0.96 -5.88
C GLN A 45 -10.35 0.22 -5.67
N LEU A 46 -9.63 0.50 -4.58
CA LEU A 46 -8.40 -0.21 -4.28
C LEU A 46 -8.65 -1.69 -3.97
N VAL A 47 -9.77 -2.03 -3.33
CA VAL A 47 -10.18 -3.43 -3.13
C VAL A 47 -10.28 -4.16 -4.46
N GLU A 48 -11.01 -3.58 -5.42
CA GLU A 48 -11.14 -4.14 -6.78
C GLU A 48 -9.77 -4.30 -7.46
N CYS A 49 -8.90 -3.28 -7.37
CA CYS A 49 -7.55 -3.35 -7.92
C CYS A 49 -6.69 -4.45 -7.27
N PHE A 50 -6.79 -4.66 -5.96
CA PHE A 50 -6.08 -5.76 -5.29
C PHE A 50 -6.63 -7.12 -5.70
N ASP A 51 -7.94 -7.26 -5.80
CA ASP A 51 -8.58 -8.50 -6.26
C ASP A 51 -8.11 -8.85 -7.69
N GLU A 52 -8.08 -7.88 -8.60
CA GLU A 52 -7.55 -8.07 -9.95
C GLU A 52 -6.07 -8.49 -9.95
N ALA A 53 -5.24 -7.82 -9.15
CA ALA A 53 -3.82 -8.13 -9.04
C ALA A 53 -3.58 -9.55 -8.47
N LEU A 54 -4.30 -9.92 -7.41
CA LEU A 54 -4.22 -11.26 -6.81
C LEU A 54 -4.74 -12.33 -7.77
N HIS A 55 -5.81 -12.05 -8.53
CA HIS A 55 -6.31 -12.96 -9.54
C HIS A 55 -5.31 -13.19 -10.67
N LEU A 56 -4.61 -12.13 -11.11
CA LEU A 56 -3.54 -12.24 -12.10
C LEU A 56 -2.39 -13.12 -11.61
N VAL A 57 -1.93 -12.90 -10.37
CA VAL A 57 -0.87 -13.69 -9.75
C VAL A 57 -1.29 -15.16 -9.62
N LYS A 58 -2.49 -15.42 -9.09
CA LYS A 58 -3.06 -16.77 -8.99
C LYS A 58 -3.08 -17.45 -10.36
N GLY A 59 -3.61 -16.77 -11.38
CA GLY A 59 -3.70 -17.34 -12.72
C GLY A 59 -2.34 -17.60 -13.38
N ALA A 60 -1.30 -16.83 -13.05
CA ALA A 60 0.07 -17.07 -13.52
C ALA A 60 0.66 -18.33 -12.88
N VAL A 61 0.46 -18.50 -11.55
CA VAL A 61 0.91 -19.66 -10.78
C VAL A 61 0.17 -20.94 -11.22
N ASP A 62 -1.16 -20.90 -11.27
CA ASP A 62 -2.00 -22.07 -11.60
C ASP A 62 -1.70 -22.61 -13.00
N GLN A 63 -1.42 -21.73 -13.96
CA GLN A 63 -1.16 -22.09 -15.36
C GLN A 63 0.34 -22.32 -15.66
N ASN A 64 1.21 -22.10 -14.67
CA ASN A 64 2.67 -22.09 -14.83
C ASN A 64 3.11 -21.25 -16.06
N SER A 65 2.59 -20.04 -16.15
CA SER A 65 2.78 -19.15 -17.32
C SER A 65 3.12 -17.73 -16.88
N SER A 66 3.98 -17.06 -17.65
CA SER A 66 4.34 -15.67 -17.41
C SER A 66 3.21 -14.74 -17.85
N LYS A 67 2.67 -13.95 -16.92
CA LYS A 67 1.70 -12.88 -17.19
C LYS A 67 2.29 -11.53 -16.80
N SER A 68 1.93 -10.49 -17.54
CA SER A 68 2.33 -9.12 -17.23
C SER A 68 1.10 -8.21 -17.19
N THR A 69 1.18 -7.18 -16.35
CA THR A 69 0.21 -6.08 -16.31
C THR A 69 0.95 -4.78 -16.00
N TYR A 70 0.30 -3.65 -16.27
CA TYR A 70 0.81 -2.34 -15.95
C TYR A 70 -0.02 -1.71 -14.83
N LEU A 71 0.64 -1.35 -13.74
CA LEU A 71 0.04 -0.49 -12.72
C LEU A 71 0.12 0.97 -13.21
N HIS A 72 -1.00 1.50 -13.71
CA HIS A 72 -1.10 2.86 -14.20
C HIS A 72 -1.64 3.82 -13.13
N GLY A 73 -1.16 5.07 -13.17
CA GLY A 73 -1.66 6.14 -12.31
C GLY A 73 -0.70 7.33 -12.26
N SER A 74 -1.22 8.50 -11.94
CA SER A 74 -0.47 9.76 -11.86
C SER A 74 0.65 9.72 -10.81
N PHE A 75 1.58 10.68 -10.87
CA PHE A 75 2.57 10.86 -9.81
C PHE A 75 1.88 11.09 -8.46
N GLY A 76 2.39 10.47 -7.38
CA GLY A 76 1.83 10.60 -6.03
C GLY A 76 0.54 9.83 -5.76
N CYS A 77 -0.02 9.07 -6.72
CA CYS A 77 -1.29 8.33 -6.51
C CYS A 77 -1.13 7.00 -5.73
N GLY A 78 0.02 6.75 -5.11
CA GLY A 78 0.23 5.57 -4.28
C GLY A 78 0.66 4.27 -5.00
N LYS A 79 1.14 4.30 -6.24
CA LYS A 79 1.57 3.08 -6.97
C LYS A 79 2.61 2.24 -6.23
N SER A 80 3.64 2.87 -5.68
CA SER A 80 4.67 2.18 -4.90
C SER A 80 4.11 1.63 -3.58
N HIS A 81 3.15 2.33 -2.98
CA HIS A 81 2.47 1.89 -1.76
C HIS A 81 1.57 0.68 -2.04
N PHE A 82 0.82 0.71 -3.13
CA PHE A 82 0.04 -0.44 -3.62
C PHE A 82 0.94 -1.67 -3.80
N MET A 83 2.11 -1.52 -4.43
CA MET A 83 3.07 -2.62 -4.61
C MET A 83 3.66 -3.12 -3.29
N ALA A 84 3.89 -2.25 -2.30
CA ALA A 84 4.36 -2.64 -0.98
C ALA A 84 3.31 -3.50 -0.26
N VAL A 85 2.04 -3.07 -0.28
CA VAL A 85 0.93 -3.80 0.35
C VAL A 85 0.67 -5.12 -0.37
N LEU A 86 0.64 -5.13 -1.71
CA LEU A 86 0.52 -6.36 -2.49
C LEU A 86 1.64 -7.35 -2.16
N HIS A 87 2.88 -6.87 -2.01
CA HIS A 87 3.99 -7.71 -1.60
C HIS A 87 3.78 -8.33 -0.21
N LEU A 88 3.36 -7.53 0.78
CA LEU A 88 3.09 -8.01 2.14
C LEU A 88 1.94 -9.04 2.17
N LEU A 89 0.89 -8.82 1.37
CA LEU A 89 -0.22 -9.77 1.20
C LEU A 89 0.28 -11.10 0.62
N LEU A 90 1.04 -11.06 -0.47
CA LEU A 90 1.59 -12.26 -1.12
C LEU A 90 2.58 -13.02 -0.23
N ARG A 91 3.29 -12.31 0.65
CA ARG A 91 4.18 -12.91 1.68
C ARG A 91 3.40 -13.52 2.85
N GLY A 92 2.10 -13.27 2.95
CA GLY A 92 1.27 -13.70 4.08
C GLY A 92 1.66 -13.00 5.40
N HIS A 93 2.19 -11.77 5.33
CA HIS A 93 2.65 -11.03 6.49
C HIS A 93 1.49 -10.83 7.50
N PRO A 94 1.63 -11.14 8.80
CA PRO A 94 0.52 -11.14 9.76
C PRO A 94 -0.23 -9.81 9.86
N ALA A 95 0.48 -8.68 9.77
CA ALA A 95 -0.14 -7.35 9.84
C ALA A 95 -1.00 -7.01 8.61
N ALA A 96 -0.80 -7.69 7.48
CA ALA A 96 -1.54 -7.45 6.24
C ALA A 96 -2.78 -8.36 6.10
N ARG A 97 -3.08 -9.20 7.10
CA ARG A 97 -4.17 -10.17 7.09
C ARG A 97 -5.39 -9.69 7.86
#